data_AF-A0A3N5PPB8-F1
#
_entry.id   AF-A0A3N5PPB8-F1
#
_cell.length_a   1.000
_cell.length_b   1.000
_cell.length_c   1.000
_cell.angle_alpha   90.00
_cell.angle_beta   90.00
_cell.angle_gamma   90.00
#
_symmetry.space_group_name_H-M   'P 1'
#
loop_
_entity.id
_entity.type
_entity.pdbx_description
1 polymer ?
#
loop_
_entity_poly.entity_id
_entity_poly.type
_entity_poly.pdbx_seq_one_letter_code
_entity_poly.pdbx_strand_id
1 'polypeptide(L)'
;MVYLLHFDTPYKHARHYLGSSDDVAERIERHRQGRGARLMEVIAQAGIGFQLARTWDGGRTEERKLKNQKNSPRLCPICNEAIEI
;
A
#
# COMPACT_ATOMS: atom_id res chain seq x y z
N MET A 1 11.86 3.45 5.59
CA MET A 1 10.94 2.31 5.86
C MET A 1 10.07 2.04 4.63
N VAL A 2 9.81 0.76 4.32
CA VAL A 2 8.91 0.32 3.24
C VAL A 2 7.53 0.03 3.84
N TYR A 3 6.47 0.32 3.10
CA TYR A 3 5.09 0.08 3.52
C TYR A 3 4.24 -0.48 2.39
N LEU A 4 3.24 -1.27 2.77
CA LEU A 4 2.22 -1.83 1.90
C LEU A 4 0.84 -1.34 2.35
N LEU A 5 0.11 -0.73 1.43
CA LEU A 5 -1.29 -0.35 1.62
C LEU A 5 -2.18 -1.39 0.96
N HIS A 6 -3.29 -1.73 1.62
CA HIS A 6 -4.40 -2.52 1.08
C HIS A 6 -5.57 -1.59 0.79
N PHE A 7 -6.11 -1.61 -0.42
CA PHE A 7 -7.27 -0.78 -0.76
C PHE A 7 -8.55 -1.48 -0.29
N ASP A 8 -9.48 -0.73 0.30
CA ASP A 8 -10.75 -1.28 0.82
C ASP A 8 -11.60 -1.89 -0.30
N THR A 9 -11.42 -1.42 -1.54
CA THR A 9 -11.97 -2.03 -2.75
C THR A 9 -10.94 -1.94 -3.88
N PRO A 10 -10.81 -2.96 -4.75
CA PRO A 10 -9.93 -2.89 -5.92
C PRO A 10 -10.26 -1.70 -6.83
N TYR A 11 -9.25 -0.90 -7.20
CA TYR A 11 -9.35 0.08 -8.27
C TYR A 11 -8.85 -0.53 -9.58
N LYS A 12 -9.77 -1.01 -10.42
CA LYS A 12 -9.45 -1.83 -11.61
C LYS A 12 -8.62 -3.06 -11.19
N HIS A 13 -7.38 -3.18 -11.67
CA HIS A 13 -6.47 -4.26 -11.29
C HIS A 13 -5.64 -3.94 -10.04
N ALA A 14 -5.62 -2.68 -9.59
CA ALA A 14 -4.82 -2.26 -8.44
C ALA A 14 -5.57 -2.56 -7.14
N ARG A 15 -4.94 -3.37 -6.28
CA ARG A 15 -5.47 -3.72 -4.94
C ARG A 15 -4.57 -3.25 -3.81
N HIS A 16 -3.34 -2.89 -4.16
CA HIS A 16 -2.29 -2.56 -3.21
C HIS A 16 -1.41 -1.44 -3.73
N TYR A 17 -0.81 -0.72 -2.80
CA TYR A 17 0.26 0.23 -3.09
C TYR A 17 1.48 -0.10 -2.24
N LEU A 18 2.64 -0.27 -2.88
CA LEU A 18 3.91 -0.44 -2.17
C LEU A 18 4.81 0.78 -2.43
N GLY A 19 5.32 1.36 -1.35
CA GLY A 19 6.23 2.50 -1.41
C GLY A 19 7.23 2.51 -0.25
N SER A 20 8.22 3.38 -0.34
CA SER A 20 9.14 3.68 0.76
C SER A 20 9.12 5.18 1.10
N SER A 21 9.42 5.50 2.35
CA SER A 21 9.55 6.86 2.86
C SER A 21 10.44 6.86 4.11
N ASP A 22 11.10 8.00 4.36
CA ASP A 22 11.82 8.24 5.61
C ASP A 22 10.84 8.58 6.75
N ASP A 23 9.75 9.28 6.42
CA ASP A 23 8.57 9.45 7.29
C ASP A 23 7.36 8.76 6.64
N VAL A 24 6.97 7.60 7.19
CA VAL A 24 5.84 6.82 6.68
C VAL A 24 4.50 7.38 7.16
N ALA A 25 4.44 7.95 8.37
CA ALA A 25 3.21 8.49 8.92
C ALA A 25 2.76 9.71 8.12
N GLU A 26 3.67 10.67 7.89
CA GLU A 26 3.41 11.84 7.06
C GLU A 26 3.06 11.44 5.62
N ARG A 27 3.77 10.43 5.07
CA ARG A 27 3.51 9.93 3.72
C ARG A 27 2.12 9.32 3.58
N ILE A 28 1.66 8.54 4.55
CA ILE A 28 0.32 7.94 4.57
C ILE A 28 -0.74 9.02 4.63
N GLU A 29 -0.54 10.05 5.45
CA GLU A 29 -1.50 11.15 5.56
C GLU A 29 -1.63 11.93 4.24
N ARG A 30 -0.51 12.21 3.56
CA ARG A 30 -0.56 12.78 2.20
C ARG A 30 -1.34 11.88 1.23
N HIS A 31 -1.20 10.56 1.35
CA HIS A 31 -1.95 9.62 0.53
C HIS A 31 -3.45 9.60 0.85
N ARG A 32 -3.86 9.78 2.12
CA ARG A 32 -5.29 9.93 2.48
C ARG A 32 -5.92 11.15 1.83
N GLN A 33 -5.14 12.20 1.63
CA GLN A 33 -5.55 13.43 0.93
C GLN A 33 -5.50 13.30 -0.60
N GLY A 34 -5.26 12.10 -1.15
CA GLY A 34 -5.13 11.87 -2.59
C GLY A 34 -3.86 12.48 -3.20
N ARG A 35 -2.83 12.76 -2.41
CA ARG A 35 -1.57 13.38 -2.87
C ARG A 35 -0.42 12.38 -2.95
N GLY A 36 0.66 12.78 -3.60
CA GLY A 36 1.94 12.08 -3.62
C GLY A 36 2.15 11.16 -4.83
N ALA A 37 1.27 10.18 -5.06
CA ALA A 37 1.39 9.28 -6.21
C ALA A 37 0.10 9.29 -7.02
N ARG A 38 0.22 9.21 -8.36
CA ARG A 38 -0.93 9.25 -9.27
C ARG A 38 -1.99 8.19 -8.94
N LEU A 39 -1.58 7.00 -8.54
CA LEU A 39 -2.52 5.95 -8.11
C LEU A 39 -3.31 6.38 -6.87
N MET A 40 -2.66 7.01 -5.88
CA MET A 40 -3.32 7.44 -4.65
C MET A 40 -4.30 8.60 -4.91
N GLU A 41 -3.99 9.47 -5.88
CA GLU A 41 -4.91 10.50 -6.35
C GLU A 41 -6.18 9.92 -6.95
N VAL A 42 -6.06 8.94 -7.86
CA VAL A 42 -7.23 8.38 -8.55
C VAL A 42 -8.08 7.48 -7.66
N ILE A 43 -7.51 6.77 -6.67
CA ILE A 43 -8.33 6.03 -5.70
C ILE A 43 -9.10 6.99 -4.78
N ALA A 44 -8.48 8.10 -4.38
CA ALA A 44 -9.16 9.12 -3.57
C ALA A 44 -10.30 9.78 -4.35
N GLN A 45 -10.08 10.11 -5.64
CA GLN A 45 -11.13 10.59 -6.55
C GLN A 45 -12.26 9.57 -6.74
N ALA A 46 -11.95 8.28 -6.68
CA ALA A 46 -12.93 7.20 -6.75
C ALA A 46 -13.63 6.92 -5.41
N GLY A 47 -13.30 7.65 -4.33
CA GLY A 47 -13.86 7.43 -2.99
C GLY A 47 -13.38 6.14 -2.32
N ILE A 48 -12.26 5.57 -2.76
CA ILE A 48 -11.72 4.32 -2.25
C ILE A 48 -10.71 4.62 -1.14
N GLY A 49 -11.00 4.08 0.05
CA GLY A 49 -10.09 4.10 1.20
C GLY A 49 -9.01 3.02 1.14
N PHE A 50 -8.10 3.05 2.11
CA PHE A 50 -7.04 2.06 2.24
C PHE A 50 -6.55 1.95 3.68
N GLN A 51 -5.92 0.81 3.98
CA GLN A 51 -5.34 0.48 5.28
C GLN A 51 -3.84 0.22 5.14
N LEU A 52 -3.07 0.61 6.15
CA LEU A 52 -1.65 0.21 6.25
C LEU A 52 -1.59 -1.27 6.63
N ALA A 53 -1.26 -2.12 5.67
CA ALA A 53 -1.27 -3.56 5.85
C ALA A 53 0.01 -4.07 6.52
N ARG A 54 1.18 -3.57 6.13
CA ARG A 54 2.47 -4.03 6.65
C ARG A 54 3.58 -3.00 6.41
N THR A 55 4.59 -3.01 7.27
CA THR A 55 5.85 -2.28 7.08
C THR A 55 7.06 -3.22 7.11
N TRP A 56 8.16 -2.78 6.51
CA TRP A 56 9.48 -3.43 6.58
C TRP A 56 10.57 -2.39 6.76
N ASP A 57 11.61 -2.73 7.51
CA ASP A 57 12.84 -1.94 7.54
C ASP A 57 13.50 -1.87 6.15
N GLY A 58 14.23 -0.78 5.94
CA GLY A 58 14.92 -0.49 4.67
C GLY A 58 14.29 0.66 3.88
N GLY A 59 14.64 0.72 2.59
CA GLY A 59 14.30 1.85 1.72
C GLY A 59 14.01 1.41 0.29
N ARG A 60 14.48 2.20 -0.69
CA ARG A 60 14.17 2.00 -2.12
C ARG A 60 14.63 0.63 -2.65
N THR A 61 15.72 0.08 -2.12
CA THR A 61 16.24 -1.22 -2.54
C THR A 61 15.30 -2.36 -2.12
N GLU A 62 14.85 -2.34 -0.88
CA GLU A 62 13.89 -3.30 -0.32
C GLU A 62 12.53 -3.17 -1.03
N GLU A 63 12.07 -1.94 -1.25
CA GLU A 63 10.87 -1.67 -2.05
C GLU A 63 10.96 -2.30 -3.44
N ARG A 64 12.07 -2.11 -4.15
CA ARG A 64 12.28 -2.70 -5.49
C ARG A 64 12.29 -4.23 -5.44
N LYS A 65 12.95 -4.83 -4.45
CA LYS A 65 12.95 -6.29 -4.25
C LYS A 65 11.52 -6.82 -4.08
N LEU A 66 10.72 -6.20 -3.22
CA LEU A 66 9.33 -6.59 -2.98
C LEU A 66 8.46 -6.38 -4.23
N LYS A 67 8.59 -5.26 -4.96
CA LYS A 67 7.85 -5.01 -6.23
C LYS A 67 8.14 -6.07 -7.28
N ASN A 68 9.39 -6.50 -7.40
CA ASN A 68 9.81 -7.48 -8.39
C ASN A 68 9.20 -8.86 -8.17
N GLN A 69 8.75 -9.18 -6.95
CA GLN A 69 8.05 -10.43 -6.68
C GLN A 69 6.64 -10.46 -7.31
N LYS A 70 6.07 -9.30 -7.66
CA LYS A 70 4.73 -9.15 -8.28
C LYS A 70 3.61 -9.91 -7.53
N ASN A 71 3.74 -10.03 -6.22
CA ASN A 71 2.91 -10.90 -5.38
C ASN A 71 2.35 -10.15 -4.16
N SER A 72 2.09 -8.83 -4.27
CA SER A 72 1.61 -8.01 -3.15
C SER A 72 0.48 -8.64 -2.32
N PRO A 73 -0.50 -9.38 -2.90
CA PRO A 73 -1.50 -10.09 -2.09
C PRO A 73 -0.90 -11.09 -1.10
N ARG A 74 0.17 -11.81 -1.43
CA ARG A 74 0.88 -12.75 -0.51
C ARG A 74 1.69 -12.03 0.57
N LEU A 75 2.03 -10.76 0.35
CA LEU A 75 2.76 -9.92 1.31
C LEU A 75 1.81 -9.19 2.27
N CYS A 76 0.52 -9.14 1.94
CA CYS A 76 -0.50 -8.40 2.67
C CYS A 76 -1.14 -9.28 3.75
N PRO A 77 -0.97 -8.99 5.05
CA PRO A 77 -1.64 -9.77 6.09
C PRO A 77 -3.16 -9.69 5.97
N ILE A 78 -3.74 -8.54 5.60
CA ILE A 78 -5.20 -8.40 5.41
C ILE A 78 -5.75 -9.36 4.33
N CYS A 79 -4.97 -9.65 3.27
CA CYS A 79 -5.38 -10.64 2.27
C CYS A 79 -5.19 -12.10 2.69
N ASN A 80 -4.33 -12.36 3.69
CA ASN A 80 -3.96 -13.71 4.11
C ASN A 80 -4.41 -14.02 5.54
N GLU A 81 -5.11 -13.12 6.21
CA GLU A 81 -5.83 -13.44 7.43
C GLU A 81 -6.87 -14.52 7.07
N ALA A 82 -6.61 -15.74 7.54
CA ALA A 82 -7.66 -16.71 7.73
C ALA A 82 -8.59 -16.11 8.77
N ILE A 83 -9.83 -15.86 8.38
CA ILE A 83 -10.88 -15.43 9.31
C ILE A 83 -10.89 -16.43 10.47
N GLU A 84 -10.53 -15.98 11.68
CA GLU A 84 -10.91 -16.71 12.89
C GLU A 84 -12.44 -16.64 12.96
N ILE A 85 -13.08 -17.81 12.82
CA ILE A 85 -14.52 -18.02 12.90
C ILE A 85 -14.95 -18.01 14.36
#